data_AF-A0A1F9CME7-F1
#
_entry.id   AF-A0A1F9CME7-F1
#
_cell.length_a   1.000
_cell.length_b   1.000
_cell.length_c   1.000
_cell.angle_alpha   90.00
_cell.angle_beta   90.00
_cell.angle_gamma   90.00
#
_symmetry.space_group_name_H-M   'P 1'
#
loop_
_entity.id
_entity.type
_entity.pdbx_description
1 polymer ?
#
loop_
_entity_poly.entity_id
_entity_poly.type
_entity_poly.pdbx_seq_one_letter_code
_entity_poly.pdbx_strand_id
1 'polypeptide(L)'
;MIVLEKETHPRKKICGGGIGAYTDYWLQRLGITMTIPSLVLKRTRIAIDQDGYVEYCLDSGGLRTVRREEFDEALVCAALDLGISVVQNEPVLSFSYSDEAVVVQTSQRSLTTRILVGADGTQSIIRRKLCRNSGIRGPRNTCMTLRFMTRADSRNLSDQRGLEAVIDFSCTFRHGIRGYAWSFPVAIQGQAWLNTGVGGFSTSQKEGPLLKKILTEFLAAQGISLNESPVEGWPIRWFHPESLFSATRVLLVGDAAGIDPLWGEGISFSLGYGHAAADAIVRALKSEDFSFTTYKDQLFGHEIGQELMNRLQWADKLYRPHNNKNVKDILLSLILPRRNG
;
A
#
# COMPACT_ATOMS: atom_id res chain seq x y z
N MET A 1 -16.96 -12.14 15.00
CA MET A 1 -15.80 -12.04 14.07
C MET A 1 -14.54 -12.04 14.91
N ILE A 2 -13.47 -12.69 14.44
CA ILE A 2 -12.15 -12.69 15.11
C ILE A 2 -11.10 -12.21 14.11
N VAL A 3 -10.16 -11.38 14.57
CA VAL A 3 -8.98 -10.95 13.82
C VAL A 3 -7.76 -11.57 14.49
N LEU A 4 -6.92 -12.24 13.71
CA LEU A 4 -5.66 -12.83 14.17
C LEU A 4 -4.50 -11.99 13.63
N GLU A 5 -3.66 -11.47 14.51
CA GLU A 5 -2.48 -10.69 14.18
C GLU A 5 -1.24 -11.36 14.78
N LYS A 6 -0.19 -11.47 13.98
CA LYS A 6 1.06 -12.13 14.36
C LYS A 6 1.90 -11.30 15.32
N GLU A 7 1.73 -10.00 15.31
CA GLU A 7 2.50 -9.03 16.10
C GLU A 7 1.60 -8.36 17.14
N THR A 8 2.17 -7.52 18.02
CA THR A 8 1.43 -6.73 19.00
C THR A 8 1.49 -5.26 18.60
N HIS A 9 0.34 -4.62 18.48
CA HIS A 9 0.22 -3.18 18.23
C HIS A 9 0.61 -2.37 19.48
N PRO A 10 1.27 -1.21 19.31
CA PRO A 10 1.71 -0.63 18.04
C PRO A 10 2.88 -1.42 17.42
N ARG A 11 2.77 -1.77 16.14
CA ARG A 11 3.75 -2.59 15.42
C ARG A 11 4.35 -1.90 14.21
N LYS A 12 5.59 -2.24 13.90
CA LYS A 12 6.30 -1.65 12.76
C LYS A 12 5.68 -2.07 11.43
N LYS A 13 5.45 -1.10 10.53
CA LYS A 13 5.06 -1.38 9.14
C LYS A 13 5.80 -0.45 8.17
N ILE A 14 6.60 -1.05 7.29
CA ILE A 14 7.33 -0.31 6.26
C ILE A 14 6.33 0.26 5.24
N CYS A 15 6.32 1.59 5.12
CA CYS A 15 5.44 2.38 4.26
C CYS A 15 5.96 3.83 4.20
N GLY A 16 5.60 4.59 3.15
CA GLY A 16 5.85 6.04 3.09
C GLY A 16 4.97 6.86 4.05
N GLY A 17 3.81 6.32 4.47
CA GLY A 17 2.94 6.96 5.46
C GLY A 17 2.08 8.12 4.94
N GLY A 18 2.10 8.38 3.63
CA GLY A 18 1.22 9.36 2.98
C GLY A 18 -0.24 8.90 2.95
N ILE A 19 -1.14 9.79 3.35
CA ILE A 19 -2.59 9.63 3.42
C ILE A 19 -3.22 10.81 2.70
N GLY A 20 -3.96 10.54 1.62
CA GLY A 20 -4.74 11.54 0.89
C GLY A 20 -6.24 11.41 1.12
N ALA A 21 -7.00 12.26 0.42
CA ALA A 21 -8.46 12.34 0.52
C ALA A 21 -9.18 10.98 0.32
N TYR A 22 -8.62 10.06 -0.48
CA TYR A 22 -9.24 8.76 -0.71
C TYR A 22 -9.18 7.83 0.51
N THR A 23 -8.16 7.98 1.37
CA THR A 23 -8.14 7.28 2.67
C THR A 23 -9.21 7.86 3.60
N ASP A 24 -9.34 9.19 3.65
CA ASP A 24 -10.33 9.87 4.49
C ASP A 24 -11.76 9.52 4.08
N TYR A 25 -12.01 9.42 2.77
CA TYR A 25 -13.28 8.92 2.21
C TYR A 25 -13.66 7.55 2.79
N TRP A 26 -12.73 6.58 2.79
CA TRP A 26 -13.01 5.25 3.33
C TRP A 26 -13.17 5.24 4.85
N LEU A 27 -12.34 6.00 5.58
CA LEU A 27 -12.47 6.14 7.03
C LEU A 27 -13.84 6.71 7.41
N GLN A 28 -14.31 7.73 6.70
CA GLN A 28 -15.65 8.31 6.90
C GLN A 28 -16.75 7.29 6.66
N ARG A 29 -16.65 6.49 5.59
CA ARG A 29 -17.63 5.42 5.30
C ARG A 29 -17.65 4.31 6.34
N LEU A 30 -16.52 4.06 7.01
CA LEU A 30 -16.43 3.13 8.12
C LEU A 30 -16.90 3.76 9.45
N GLY A 31 -17.23 5.06 9.47
CA GLY A 31 -17.58 5.79 10.69
C GLY A 31 -16.38 5.99 11.63
N ILE A 32 -15.15 5.89 11.11
CA ILE A 32 -13.93 5.94 11.90
C ILE A 32 -13.32 7.34 11.84
N THR A 33 -13.16 7.97 13.00
CA THR A 33 -12.43 9.23 13.13
C THR A 33 -11.02 8.95 13.63
N MET A 34 -10.02 9.33 12.84
CA MET A 34 -8.60 9.15 13.20
C MET A 34 -8.09 10.34 14.03
N THR A 35 -7.86 10.11 15.32
CA THR A 35 -7.22 11.06 16.24
C THR A 35 -5.79 10.64 16.52
N ILE A 36 -4.94 10.69 15.49
CA ILE A 36 -3.51 10.38 15.60
C ILE A 36 -2.66 11.58 15.18
N PRO A 37 -1.40 11.66 15.64
CA PRO A 37 -0.45 12.63 15.11
C PRO A 37 -0.33 12.51 13.59
N SER A 38 -0.45 13.65 12.91
CA SER A 38 -0.25 13.74 11.46
C SER A 38 0.36 15.10 11.09
N LEU A 39 1.14 15.13 10.01
CA LEU A 39 1.60 16.38 9.41
C LEU A 39 0.84 16.61 8.12
N VAL A 40 0.08 17.71 8.06
CA VAL A 40 -0.56 18.16 6.82
C VAL A 40 0.48 18.89 5.98
N LEU A 41 0.70 18.40 4.77
CA LEU A 41 1.65 18.98 3.84
C LEU A 41 0.91 20.02 3.02
N LYS A 42 1.53 21.15 2.68
CA LYS A 42 0.91 22.17 1.81
C LYS A 42 1.34 22.04 0.35
N ARG A 43 2.49 21.42 0.11
CA ARG A 43 3.08 21.30 -1.22
C ARG A 43 3.57 19.89 -1.48
N THR A 44 3.44 19.49 -2.75
CA THR A 44 4.07 18.30 -3.30
C THR A 44 4.97 18.72 -4.46
N ARG A 45 6.26 18.41 -4.36
CA ARG A 45 7.25 18.61 -5.41
C ARG A 45 7.41 17.32 -6.20
N ILE A 46 7.22 17.40 -7.51
CA ILE A 46 7.34 16.28 -8.44
C ILE A 46 8.46 16.58 -9.44
N ALA A 47 9.50 15.75 -9.45
CA ALA A 47 10.65 15.88 -10.35
C ALA A 47 10.60 14.82 -11.47
N ILE A 48 10.85 15.25 -12.70
CA ILE A 48 10.82 14.41 -13.92
C ILE A 48 12.03 14.77 -14.78
N ASP A 49 12.70 13.76 -15.36
CA ASP A 49 13.89 13.93 -16.19
C ASP A 49 13.84 12.97 -17.37
N GLN A 50 13.14 13.39 -18.42
CA GLN A 50 12.96 12.61 -19.64
C GLN A 50 13.57 13.33 -20.85
N ASP A 51 13.33 14.64 -20.96
CA ASP A 51 13.91 15.54 -21.97
C ASP A 51 14.59 16.75 -21.29
N GLY A 52 15.18 16.50 -20.12
CA GLY A 52 15.72 17.51 -19.20
C GLY A 52 14.95 17.54 -17.87
N TYR A 53 15.67 17.94 -16.83
CA TYR A 53 15.16 18.02 -15.46
C TYR A 53 14.12 19.14 -15.33
N VAL A 54 12.92 18.78 -14.86
CA VAL A 54 11.83 19.72 -14.56
C VAL A 54 11.20 19.37 -13.21
N GLU A 55 10.91 20.40 -12.42
CA GLU A 55 10.17 20.28 -11.16
C GLU A 55 8.81 20.97 -11.25
N TYR A 56 7.80 20.32 -10.69
CA TYR A 56 6.46 20.88 -10.50
C TYR A 56 6.18 20.97 -9.00
N CYS A 57 5.81 22.16 -8.54
CA CYS A 57 5.36 22.38 -7.17
C CYS A 57 3.84 22.57 -7.19
N LEU A 58 3.14 21.60 -6.62
CA LEU A 58 1.68 21.53 -6.62
C LEU A 58 1.14 21.72 -5.20
N ASP A 59 -0.11 22.17 -5.08
CA ASP A 59 -0.87 22.00 -3.84
C ASP A 59 -0.97 20.50 -3.52
N SER A 60 -0.81 20.15 -2.25
CA SER A 60 -0.77 18.76 -1.82
C SER A 60 -2.13 18.06 -1.84
N GLY A 61 -3.23 18.80 -2.05
CA GLY A 61 -4.59 18.26 -2.11
C GLY A 61 -5.04 17.63 -0.78
N GLY A 62 -4.52 18.12 0.35
CA GLY A 62 -4.82 17.57 1.67
C GLY A 62 -3.99 16.33 2.03
N LEU A 63 -2.91 16.03 1.31
CA LEU A 63 -1.96 14.98 1.69
C LEU A 63 -1.42 15.25 3.10
N ARG A 64 -1.56 14.25 3.96
CA ARG A 64 -0.98 14.21 5.30
C ARG A 64 -0.11 12.98 5.47
N THR A 65 0.86 13.07 6.35
CA THR A 65 1.77 11.96 6.65
C THR A 65 1.57 11.50 8.08
N VAL A 66 1.52 10.19 8.27
CA VAL A 66 1.33 9.56 9.57
C VAL A 66 2.39 8.49 9.82
N ARG A 67 2.56 8.12 11.08
CA ARG A 67 3.26 6.89 11.44
C ARG A 67 2.31 5.71 11.31
N ARG A 68 2.78 4.64 10.67
CA ARG A 68 1.95 3.43 10.46
C ARG A 68 1.69 2.66 11.74
N GLU A 69 2.62 2.71 12.69
CA GLU A 69 2.45 2.11 14.00
C GLU A 69 1.20 2.67 14.69
N GLU A 70 1.06 4.01 14.68
CA GLU A 70 -0.03 4.76 15.32
C GLU A 70 -1.33 4.65 14.51
N PHE A 71 -1.26 4.73 13.18
CA PHE A 71 -2.42 4.58 12.32
C PHE A 71 -3.04 3.18 12.40
N ASP A 72 -2.21 2.14 12.31
CA ASP A 72 -2.70 0.77 12.36
C ASP A 72 -3.22 0.43 13.78
N GLU A 73 -2.58 0.93 14.85
CA GLU A 73 -3.08 0.80 16.22
C GLU A 73 -4.45 1.46 16.41
N ALA A 74 -4.65 2.68 15.89
CA ALA A 74 -5.94 3.36 15.97
C ALA A 74 -7.07 2.57 15.27
N LEU A 75 -6.78 1.88 14.17
CA LEU A 75 -7.75 0.97 13.51
C LEU A 75 -8.05 -0.26 14.36
N VAL A 76 -7.05 -0.81 15.07
CA VAL A 76 -7.26 -1.92 16.02
C VAL A 76 -8.12 -1.46 17.19
N CYS A 77 -7.86 -0.29 17.77
CA CYS A 77 -8.72 0.30 18.81
C CYS A 77 -10.16 0.46 18.32
N ALA A 78 -10.36 1.03 17.13
CA ALA A 78 -11.69 1.16 16.55
C ALA A 78 -12.40 -0.20 16.36
N ALA A 79 -11.67 -1.26 15.98
CA ALA A 79 -12.24 -2.60 15.90
C ALA A 79 -12.63 -3.16 17.28
N LEU A 80 -11.79 -2.96 18.29
CA LEU A 80 -12.07 -3.38 19.67
C LEU A 80 -13.30 -2.64 20.24
N ASP A 81 -13.43 -1.34 19.98
CA ASP A 81 -14.58 -0.53 20.40
C ASP A 81 -15.90 -1.00 19.77
N LEU A 82 -15.82 -1.62 18.58
CA LEU A 82 -16.95 -2.30 17.92
C LEU A 82 -17.21 -3.72 18.46
N GLY A 83 -16.47 -4.16 19.48
CA GLY A 83 -16.60 -5.50 20.07
C GLY A 83 -15.96 -6.63 19.25
N ILE A 84 -15.11 -6.30 18.27
CA ILE A 84 -14.40 -7.30 17.48
C ILE A 84 -13.25 -7.88 18.31
N SER A 85 -13.19 -9.20 18.43
CA SER A 85 -12.06 -9.86 19.10
C SER A 85 -10.80 -9.79 18.24
N VAL A 86 -9.81 -9.00 18.67
CA VAL A 86 -8.48 -8.94 18.05
C VAL A 86 -7.50 -9.72 18.91
N VAL A 87 -6.99 -10.84 18.39
CA VAL A 87 -6.00 -11.67 19.08
C VAL A 87 -4.63 -11.41 18.46
N GLN A 88 -3.74 -10.84 19.28
CA GLN A 88 -2.40 -10.43 18.90
C GLN A 88 -1.37 -11.48 19.31
N ASN A 89 -0.17 -11.41 18.72
CA ASN A 89 0.91 -12.39 18.94
C ASN A 89 0.48 -13.85 18.65
N GLU A 90 -0.43 -14.05 17.70
CA GLU A 90 -0.95 -15.36 17.29
C GLU A 90 -0.88 -15.51 15.76
N PRO A 91 0.31 -15.81 15.20
CA PRO A 91 0.46 -15.99 13.77
C PRO A 91 -0.37 -17.18 13.25
N VAL A 92 -1.08 -16.95 12.16
CA VAL A 92 -1.64 -18.04 11.36
C VAL A 92 -0.49 -18.75 10.63
N LEU A 93 -0.44 -20.07 10.76
CA LEU A 93 0.60 -20.91 10.15
C LEU A 93 0.10 -21.59 8.87
N SER A 94 -1.17 -22.03 8.88
CA SER A 94 -1.81 -22.61 7.71
C SER A 94 -3.33 -22.63 7.87
N PHE A 95 -4.05 -23.05 6.84
CA PHE A 95 -5.47 -23.38 6.93
C PHE A 95 -5.78 -24.61 6.07
N SER A 96 -6.79 -25.40 6.41
CA SER A 96 -7.32 -26.50 5.61
C SER A 96 -8.83 -26.38 5.46
N TYR A 97 -9.39 -27.22 4.60
CA TYR A 97 -10.84 -27.34 4.44
C TYR A 97 -11.31 -28.57 5.23
N SER A 98 -12.46 -28.44 5.88
CA SER A 98 -13.35 -29.57 6.16
C SER A 98 -14.54 -29.49 5.20
N ASP A 99 -15.46 -30.46 5.24
CA ASP A 99 -16.61 -30.51 4.34
C ASP A 99 -17.48 -29.24 4.43
N GLU A 100 -17.57 -28.61 5.61
CA GLU A 100 -18.45 -27.47 5.86
C GLU A 100 -17.74 -26.21 6.38
N ALA A 101 -16.42 -26.23 6.55
CA ALA A 101 -15.70 -25.11 7.17
C ALA A 101 -14.25 -24.98 6.71
N VAL A 102 -13.64 -23.87 7.10
CA VAL A 102 -12.19 -23.63 7.04
C VAL A 102 -11.63 -23.81 8.44
N VAL A 103 -10.59 -24.64 8.55
CA VAL A 103 -9.86 -24.87 9.78
C VAL A 103 -8.54 -24.13 9.71
N VAL A 104 -8.38 -23.11 10.54
CA VAL A 104 -7.20 -22.24 10.62
C VAL A 104 -6.29 -22.74 11.73
N GLN A 105 -5.04 -23.05 11.39
CA GLN A 105 -4.01 -23.45 12.34
C GLN A 105 -3.16 -22.23 12.70
N THR A 106 -3.11 -21.91 14.00
CA THR A 106 -2.25 -20.87 14.56
C THR A 106 -1.08 -21.50 15.32
N SER A 107 -0.18 -20.68 15.85
CA SER A 107 0.88 -21.16 16.76
C SER A 107 0.36 -21.70 18.10
N GLN A 108 -0.90 -21.42 18.45
CA GLN A 108 -1.46 -21.74 19.78
C GLN A 108 -2.61 -22.75 19.70
N ARG A 109 -3.41 -22.72 18.62
CA ARG A 109 -4.66 -23.49 18.54
C ARG A 109 -5.15 -23.65 17.11
N SER A 110 -6.19 -24.48 16.97
CA SER A 110 -6.98 -24.63 15.77
C SER A 110 -8.30 -23.88 15.92
N LEU A 111 -8.69 -23.10 14.91
CA LEU A 111 -9.94 -22.33 14.87
C LEU A 111 -10.76 -22.75 13.66
N THR A 112 -12.06 -22.98 13.84
CA THR A 112 -12.98 -23.33 12.74
C THR A 112 -13.87 -22.14 12.40
N THR A 113 -13.99 -21.83 11.11
CA THR A 113 -14.81 -20.71 10.61
C THR A 113 -15.51 -21.06 9.31
N ARG A 114 -16.68 -20.44 9.05
CA ARG A 114 -17.40 -20.55 7.77
C ARG A 114 -16.68 -19.81 6.65
N ILE A 115 -15.99 -18.71 6.98
CA ILE A 115 -15.32 -17.79 6.05
C ILE A 115 -13.96 -17.37 6.64
N LEU A 116 -12.93 -17.38 5.80
CA LEU A 116 -11.59 -16.86 6.09
C LEU A 116 -11.27 -15.67 5.17
N VAL A 117 -10.79 -14.57 5.74
CA VAL A 117 -10.31 -13.41 4.99
C VAL A 117 -8.79 -13.32 5.13
N GLY A 118 -8.06 -13.48 4.02
CA GLY A 118 -6.62 -13.27 3.95
C GLY A 118 -6.30 -11.78 3.84
N ALA A 119 -5.99 -11.16 4.99
CA ALA A 119 -5.51 -9.78 5.11
C ALA A 119 -4.02 -9.73 5.55
N ASP A 120 -3.26 -10.78 5.27
CA ASP A 120 -1.91 -11.07 5.78
C ASP A 120 -0.78 -10.52 4.88
N GLY A 121 -1.06 -9.42 4.18
CA GLY A 121 -0.05 -8.59 3.54
C GLY A 121 0.55 -9.16 2.23
N THR A 122 1.59 -8.48 1.72
CA THR A 122 2.31 -8.92 0.51
C THR A 122 2.84 -10.35 0.63
N GLN A 123 3.22 -10.78 1.83
CA GLN A 123 3.72 -12.13 2.11
C GLN A 123 2.62 -13.10 2.54
N SER A 124 1.39 -12.89 2.07
CA SER A 124 0.23 -13.73 2.41
C SER A 124 0.47 -15.24 2.25
N ILE A 125 0.39 -15.98 3.35
CA ILE A 125 0.35 -17.45 3.37
C ILE A 125 -0.96 -17.96 2.78
N ILE A 126 -2.05 -17.20 2.97
CA ILE A 126 -3.38 -17.57 2.49
C ILE A 126 -3.40 -17.59 0.97
N ARG A 127 -2.99 -16.48 0.34
CA ARG A 127 -2.86 -16.38 -1.12
C ARG A 127 -1.95 -17.47 -1.68
N ARG A 128 -0.77 -17.68 -1.08
CA ARG A 128 0.17 -18.71 -1.56
C ARG A 128 -0.46 -20.09 -1.60
N LYS A 129 -1.19 -20.48 -0.55
CA LYS A 129 -1.88 -21.77 -0.51
C LYS A 129 -3.00 -21.85 -1.56
N LEU A 130 -3.77 -20.78 -1.76
CA LEU A 130 -4.80 -20.75 -2.81
C LEU A 130 -4.22 -20.88 -4.22
N CYS A 131 -3.15 -20.15 -4.54
CA CYS A 131 -2.46 -20.27 -5.83
C CYS A 131 -1.90 -21.69 -6.05
N ARG A 132 -1.33 -22.31 -5.01
CA ARG A 132 -0.82 -23.69 -5.08
C ARG A 132 -1.95 -24.69 -5.35
N ASN A 133 -3.08 -24.56 -4.65
CA ASN A 133 -4.20 -25.50 -4.78
C ASN A 133 -4.93 -25.38 -6.13
N SER A 134 -5.03 -24.16 -6.67
CA SER A 134 -5.69 -23.92 -7.96
C SER A 134 -4.80 -24.25 -9.16
N GLY A 135 -3.49 -24.42 -8.98
CA GLY A 135 -2.52 -24.56 -10.08
C GLY A 135 -2.32 -23.27 -10.88
N ILE A 136 -3.02 -22.18 -10.55
CA ILE A 136 -2.93 -20.90 -11.24
C ILE A 136 -1.61 -20.22 -10.85
N ARG A 137 -0.69 -20.10 -11.81
CA ARG A 137 0.46 -19.21 -11.67
C ARG A 137 -0.02 -17.79 -11.92
N GLY A 138 -0.29 -17.07 -10.84
CA GLY A 138 -0.68 -15.66 -10.90
C GLY A 138 0.38 -14.79 -11.62
N PRO A 139 -0.02 -13.58 -12.03
CA PRO A 139 0.85 -12.65 -12.74
C PRO A 139 2.08 -12.29 -11.89
N ARG A 140 3.18 -11.96 -12.55
CA ARG A 140 4.31 -11.31 -11.88
C ARG A 140 3.92 -9.86 -11.62
N ASN A 141 3.58 -9.56 -10.39
CA ASN A 141 3.08 -8.25 -9.99
C ASN A 141 3.64 -7.81 -8.62
N THR A 142 4.95 -8.00 -8.44
CA THR A 142 5.63 -7.62 -7.21
C THR A 142 6.88 -6.81 -7.54
N CYS A 143 7.04 -5.68 -6.87
CA CYS A 143 8.24 -4.84 -6.89
C CYS A 143 8.93 -4.83 -5.54
N MET A 144 10.18 -4.38 -5.56
CA MET A 144 10.94 -4.07 -4.35
C MET A 144 10.88 -2.57 -4.06
N THR A 145 10.78 -2.23 -2.79
CA THR A 145 10.96 -0.88 -2.28
C THR A 145 11.99 -0.86 -1.17
N LEU A 146 12.72 0.24 -1.04
CA LEU A 146 13.63 0.53 0.06
C LEU A 146 13.17 1.78 0.79
N ARG A 147 13.28 1.78 2.12
CA ARG A 147 12.97 2.90 3.00
C ARG A 147 14.18 3.21 3.89
N PHE A 148 14.35 4.49 4.18
CA PHE A 148 15.32 5.04 5.12
C PHE A 148 14.66 6.16 5.93
N MET A 149 14.84 6.11 7.25
CA MET A 149 14.34 7.12 8.18
C MET A 149 15.51 7.96 8.68
N THR A 150 15.38 9.27 8.65
CA THR A 150 16.39 10.20 9.18
C THR A 150 15.73 11.38 9.89
N ARG A 151 16.42 11.97 10.84
CA ARG A 151 15.96 13.17 11.52
C ARG A 151 16.08 14.36 10.59
N ALA A 152 15.07 15.22 10.57
CA ALA A 152 15.13 16.47 9.83
C ALA A 152 15.71 17.57 10.73
N ASP A 153 16.97 17.40 11.17
CA ASP A 153 17.57 18.23 12.25
C ASP A 153 17.63 19.74 11.93
N SER A 154 17.53 20.13 10.66
CA SER A 154 17.45 21.52 10.20
C SER A 154 16.03 22.06 10.00
N ARG A 155 14.98 21.22 10.12
CA ARG A 155 13.59 21.60 9.87
C ARG A 155 12.78 21.61 11.15
N ASN A 156 12.42 22.79 11.63
CA ASN A 156 11.48 22.94 12.73
C ASN A 156 10.05 22.60 12.25
N LEU A 157 9.31 21.75 12.98
CA LEU A 157 7.91 21.45 12.68
C LEU A 157 7.03 22.72 12.67
N SER A 158 7.42 23.75 13.42
CA SER A 158 6.72 25.04 13.41
C SER A 158 6.89 25.82 12.11
N ASP A 159 7.96 25.58 11.34
CA ASP A 159 8.16 26.18 10.03
C ASP A 159 7.63 25.28 8.91
N GLN A 160 6.30 25.23 8.80
CA GLN A 160 5.60 24.46 7.77
C GLN A 160 5.95 24.87 6.34
N ARG A 161 6.63 26.01 6.14
CA ARG A 161 7.08 26.43 4.80
C ARG A 161 8.17 25.53 4.24
N GLY A 162 8.86 24.73 5.06
CA GLY A 162 9.89 23.77 4.63
C GLY A 162 9.43 22.30 4.58
N LEU A 163 8.17 22.00 4.88
CA LEU A 163 7.62 20.64 4.92
C LEU A 163 6.80 20.37 3.66
N GLU A 164 7.43 19.75 2.67
CA GLU A 164 6.81 19.32 1.42
C GLU A 164 7.00 17.83 1.19
N ALA A 165 6.05 17.22 0.49
CA ALA A 165 6.22 15.89 -0.06
C ALA A 165 7.10 15.97 -1.30
N VAL A 166 8.10 15.11 -1.41
CA VAL A 166 8.92 14.98 -2.62
C VAL A 166 8.61 13.64 -3.28
N ILE A 167 8.36 13.67 -4.58
CA ILE A 167 8.25 12.50 -5.45
C ILE A 167 9.17 12.73 -6.66
N ASP A 168 10.19 11.89 -6.82
CA ASP A 168 11.22 12.06 -7.83
C ASP A 168 11.26 10.86 -8.79
N PHE A 169 10.73 11.05 -10.00
CA PHE A 169 10.84 10.08 -11.09
C PHE A 169 12.20 10.16 -11.79
N SER A 170 12.84 11.33 -11.79
CA SER A 170 14.13 11.55 -12.47
C SER A 170 15.20 10.58 -12.01
N CYS A 171 15.28 10.37 -10.69
CA CYS A 171 16.34 9.58 -10.08
C CYS A 171 16.24 8.08 -10.42
N THR A 172 15.06 7.55 -10.75
CA THR A 172 14.94 6.16 -11.18
C THR A 172 15.06 6.02 -12.69
N PHE A 173 14.42 6.92 -13.44
CA PHE A 173 14.36 6.85 -14.90
C PHE A 173 15.74 7.02 -15.55
N ARG A 174 16.61 7.89 -15.02
CA ARG A 174 18.00 8.05 -15.49
C ARG A 174 18.87 6.80 -15.32
N HIS A 175 18.52 5.94 -14.37
CA HIS A 175 19.19 4.66 -14.14
C HIS A 175 18.48 3.49 -14.84
N GLY A 176 17.49 3.78 -15.70
CA GLY A 176 16.74 2.75 -16.43
C GLY A 176 15.70 2.01 -15.57
N ILE A 177 15.46 2.43 -14.34
CA ILE A 177 14.40 1.89 -13.48
C ILE A 177 13.12 2.69 -13.69
N ARG A 178 12.00 1.99 -13.81
CA ARG A 178 10.67 2.59 -13.89
C ARG A 178 10.06 2.64 -12.49
N GLY A 179 10.03 3.81 -11.88
CA GLY A 179 9.52 4.02 -10.53
C GLY A 179 9.76 5.44 -10.04
N TYR A 180 9.96 5.63 -8.75
CA TYR A 180 10.31 6.94 -8.19
C TYR A 180 10.93 6.79 -6.79
N ALA A 181 11.65 7.82 -6.37
CA ALA A 181 11.98 8.05 -4.97
C ALA A 181 10.93 8.95 -4.31
N TRP A 182 10.75 8.82 -3.01
CA TRP A 182 9.93 9.72 -2.21
C TRP A 182 10.72 10.26 -1.03
N SER A 183 10.36 11.45 -0.55
CA SER A 183 10.76 11.93 0.77
C SER A 183 9.60 12.68 1.41
N PHE A 184 9.02 12.08 2.44
CA PHE A 184 7.85 12.62 3.13
C PHE A 184 8.24 12.97 4.57
N PRO A 185 8.08 14.23 5.00
CA PRO A 185 8.29 14.57 6.40
C PRO A 185 7.22 13.88 7.25
N VAL A 186 7.58 13.43 8.45
CA VAL A 186 6.67 12.79 9.40
C VAL A 186 7.03 13.21 10.82
N ALA A 187 6.04 13.37 11.69
CA ALA A 187 6.27 13.67 13.10
C ALA A 187 6.51 12.38 13.89
N ILE A 188 7.58 12.33 14.66
CA ILE A 188 7.85 11.26 15.62
C ILE A 188 8.20 11.92 16.95
N GLN A 189 7.39 11.69 17.98
CA GLN A 189 7.59 12.26 19.32
C GLN A 189 7.81 13.79 19.31
N GLY A 190 7.02 14.50 18.50
CA GLY A 190 7.13 15.96 18.37
C GLY A 190 8.34 16.47 17.61
N GLN A 191 9.12 15.59 16.97
CA GLN A 191 10.26 15.94 16.12
C GLN A 191 9.98 15.62 14.64
N ALA A 192 10.53 16.43 13.74
CA ALA A 192 10.45 16.20 12.31
C ALA A 192 11.44 15.10 11.89
N TRP A 193 10.94 14.10 11.16
CA TRP A 193 11.72 13.08 10.50
C TRP A 193 11.42 13.09 9.01
N LEU A 194 12.33 12.57 8.18
CA LEU A 194 12.07 12.28 6.79
C LEU A 194 11.93 10.77 6.61
N ASN A 195 10.79 10.37 6.07
CA ASN A 195 10.55 9.04 5.54
C ASN A 195 10.89 9.06 4.05
N THR A 196 12.11 8.62 3.74
CA THR A 196 12.66 8.63 2.38
C THR A 196 12.75 7.22 1.84
N GLY A 197 12.52 7.03 0.55
CA GLY A 197 12.68 5.71 -0.04
C GLY A 197 12.64 5.73 -1.56
N VAL A 198 12.76 4.55 -2.14
CA VAL A 198 12.72 4.36 -3.60
C VAL A 198 12.06 3.02 -3.93
N GLY A 199 11.25 3.01 -4.99
CA GLY A 199 10.63 1.81 -5.52
C GLY A 199 10.85 1.69 -7.02
N GLY A 200 11.15 0.48 -7.49
CA GLY A 200 11.14 0.14 -8.91
C GLY A 200 9.90 -0.68 -9.22
N PHE A 201 8.94 -0.14 -9.98
CA PHE A 201 7.65 -0.75 -10.34
C PHE A 201 7.78 -1.75 -11.50
N SER A 202 8.98 -2.26 -11.69
CA SER A 202 9.28 -3.42 -12.53
C SER A 202 9.15 -4.70 -11.71
N THR A 203 8.94 -5.82 -12.41
CA THR A 203 8.86 -7.15 -11.78
C THR A 203 10.24 -7.80 -11.60
N SER A 204 11.32 -7.10 -12.00
CA SER A 204 12.69 -7.61 -11.97
C SER A 204 13.27 -7.54 -10.56
N GLN A 205 13.57 -8.71 -9.98
CA GLN A 205 14.24 -8.79 -8.68
C GLN A 205 15.72 -8.37 -8.72
N LYS A 206 16.30 -8.16 -9.90
CA LYS A 206 17.71 -7.77 -10.07
C LYS A 206 17.97 -6.29 -9.73
N GLU A 207 16.92 -5.51 -9.47
CA GLU A 207 17.02 -4.07 -9.27
C GLU A 207 17.47 -3.67 -7.86
N GLY A 208 17.50 -4.59 -6.88
CA GLY A 208 17.82 -4.28 -5.47
C GLY A 208 19.12 -3.45 -5.25
N PRO A 209 20.28 -3.89 -5.77
CA PRO A 209 21.52 -3.11 -5.66
C PRO A 209 21.43 -1.73 -6.33
N LEU A 210 20.71 -1.63 -7.45
CA LEU A 210 20.53 -0.37 -8.17
C LEU A 210 19.58 0.57 -7.42
N LEU A 211 18.51 0.06 -6.80
CA LEU A 211 17.65 0.83 -5.90
C LEU A 211 18.43 1.38 -4.72
N LYS A 212 19.33 0.57 -4.12
CA LYS A 212 20.18 1.06 -3.02
C LYS A 212 21.10 2.18 -3.49
N LYS A 213 21.70 2.05 -4.67
CA LYS A 213 22.52 3.12 -5.29
C LYS A 213 21.71 4.41 -5.49
N ILE A 214 20.52 4.31 -6.09
CA ILE A 214 19.63 5.46 -6.33
C ILE A 214 19.24 6.13 -5.01
N LEU A 215 18.90 5.35 -3.98
CA LEU A 215 18.57 5.87 -2.65
C LEU A 215 19.75 6.64 -2.03
N THR A 216 20.98 6.11 -2.14
CA THR A 216 22.19 6.80 -1.67
C THR A 216 22.37 8.15 -2.37
N GLU A 217 22.26 8.18 -3.71
CA GLU A 217 22.41 9.41 -4.50
C GLU A 217 21.31 10.43 -4.15
N PHE A 218 20.07 9.98 -4.00
CA PHE A 218 18.92 10.83 -3.66
C PHE A 218 19.04 11.45 -2.26
N LEU A 219 19.57 10.71 -1.28
CA LEU A 219 19.85 11.22 0.06
C LEU A 219 21.06 12.16 0.07
N ALA A 220 22.13 11.82 -0.66
CA ALA A 220 23.33 12.64 -0.74
C ALA A 220 23.04 14.02 -1.36
N ALA A 221 22.13 14.10 -2.34
CA ALA A 221 21.65 15.37 -2.91
C ALA A 221 20.94 16.27 -1.87
N GLN A 222 20.51 15.71 -0.74
CA GLN A 222 19.90 16.42 0.38
C GLN A 222 20.89 16.61 1.56
N GLY A 223 22.16 16.23 1.37
CA GLY A 223 23.19 16.28 2.41
C GLY A 223 23.07 15.19 3.48
N ILE A 224 22.33 14.11 3.21
CA ILE A 224 22.05 13.03 4.18
C ILE A 224 22.89 11.79 3.84
N SER A 225 23.50 11.18 4.86
CA SER A 225 24.29 9.95 4.71
C SER A 225 23.53 8.70 5.15
N LEU A 226 23.70 7.59 4.43
CA LEU A 226 23.09 6.30 4.78
C LEU A 226 23.64 5.69 6.09
N ASN A 227 24.73 6.21 6.64
CA ASN A 227 25.32 5.67 7.87
C ASN A 227 24.51 6.00 9.13
N GLU A 228 23.48 6.85 9.01
CA GLU A 228 22.68 7.31 10.15
C GLU A 228 21.62 6.28 10.61
N SER A 229 21.24 5.30 9.78
CA SER A 229 20.17 4.33 10.07
C SER A 229 20.18 3.10 9.15
N PRO A 230 19.47 2.01 9.47
CA PRO A 230 19.34 0.87 8.56
C PRO A 230 18.43 1.20 7.36
N VAL A 231 18.81 0.70 6.18
CA VAL A 231 17.93 0.67 5.00
C VAL A 231 17.02 -0.55 5.09
N GLU A 232 15.72 -0.33 4.93
CA GLU A 232 14.71 -1.36 5.08
C GLU A 232 14.05 -1.70 3.75
N GLY A 233 14.06 -2.98 3.37
CA GLY A 233 13.41 -3.45 2.14
C GLY A 233 12.04 -4.05 2.42
N TRP A 234 11.05 -3.73 1.58
CA TRP A 234 9.75 -4.42 1.61
C TRP A 234 9.17 -4.60 0.21
N PRO A 235 8.63 -5.79 -0.12
CA PRO A 235 7.97 -5.99 -1.39
C PRO A 235 6.57 -5.36 -1.39
N ILE A 236 6.22 -4.74 -2.51
CA ILE A 236 4.84 -4.33 -2.80
C ILE A 236 4.28 -5.29 -3.83
N ARG A 237 3.06 -5.78 -3.60
CA ARG A 237 2.27 -6.49 -4.61
C ARG A 237 1.21 -5.55 -5.15
N TRP A 238 1.25 -5.28 -6.44
CA TRP A 238 0.22 -4.48 -7.08
C TRP A 238 -0.94 -5.33 -7.60
N PHE A 239 -2.10 -4.70 -7.76
CA PHE A 239 -3.28 -5.32 -8.32
C PHE A 239 -3.05 -5.77 -9.76
N HIS A 240 -3.59 -6.93 -10.12
CA HIS A 240 -3.64 -7.40 -11.49
C HIS A 240 -4.91 -8.23 -11.71
N PRO A 241 -5.65 -8.04 -12.81
CA PRO A 241 -6.95 -8.64 -13.01
C PRO A 241 -6.94 -10.17 -13.10
N GLU A 242 -5.80 -10.76 -13.46
CA GLU A 242 -5.59 -12.22 -13.46
C GLU A 242 -5.18 -12.80 -12.09
N SER A 243 -5.06 -11.96 -11.05
CA SER A 243 -4.83 -12.48 -9.70
C SER A 243 -6.04 -13.26 -9.20
N LEU A 244 -5.78 -14.22 -8.32
CA LEU A 244 -6.81 -14.88 -7.55
C LEU A 244 -7.25 -13.95 -6.41
N PHE A 245 -8.55 -13.73 -6.26
CA PHE A 245 -9.14 -12.87 -5.22
C PHE A 245 -9.98 -13.65 -4.21
N SER A 246 -10.45 -14.84 -4.57
CA SER A 246 -11.27 -15.69 -3.73
C SER A 246 -11.10 -17.16 -4.08
N ALA A 247 -11.57 -18.01 -3.19
CA ALA A 247 -11.91 -19.41 -3.41
C ALA A 247 -13.11 -19.74 -2.52
N THR A 248 -13.65 -20.96 -2.60
CA THR A 248 -14.68 -21.41 -1.68
C THR A 248 -14.27 -21.12 -0.23
N ARG A 249 -15.09 -20.36 0.49
CA ARG A 249 -14.94 -19.91 1.88
C ARG A 249 -13.75 -18.98 2.16
N VAL A 250 -13.00 -18.54 1.16
CA VAL A 250 -11.80 -17.71 1.35
C VAL A 250 -11.84 -16.46 0.46
N LEU A 251 -11.63 -15.28 1.05
CA LEU A 251 -11.44 -14.02 0.34
C LEU A 251 -10.03 -13.47 0.58
N LEU A 252 -9.48 -12.73 -0.37
CA LEU A 252 -8.24 -11.96 -0.22
C LEU A 252 -8.52 -10.46 -0.30
N VAL A 253 -7.84 -9.68 0.54
CA VAL A 253 -7.99 -8.22 0.63
C VAL A 253 -6.63 -7.53 0.80
N GLY A 254 -6.58 -6.21 0.58
CA GLY A 254 -5.38 -5.40 0.76
C GLY A 254 -4.18 -5.92 -0.05
N ASP A 255 -2.96 -5.81 0.49
CA ASP A 255 -1.74 -6.30 -0.16
C ASP A 255 -1.79 -7.81 -0.50
N ALA A 256 -2.61 -8.60 0.18
CA ALA A 256 -2.79 -10.01 -0.14
C ALA A 256 -3.45 -10.19 -1.51
N ALA A 257 -4.41 -9.32 -1.86
CA ALA A 257 -5.06 -9.24 -3.18
C ALA A 257 -4.26 -8.39 -4.19
N GLY A 258 -3.50 -7.41 -3.70
CA GLY A 258 -2.69 -6.47 -4.48
C GLY A 258 -3.28 -5.06 -4.48
N ILE A 259 -2.40 -4.07 -4.33
CA ILE A 259 -2.75 -2.65 -4.12
C ILE A 259 -2.44 -1.78 -5.35
N ASP A 260 -2.48 -0.47 -5.21
CA ASP A 260 -2.29 0.47 -6.32
C ASP A 260 -1.01 0.19 -7.15
N PRO A 261 -1.15 -0.14 -8.44
CA PRO A 261 -0.01 -0.34 -9.34
C PRO A 261 0.69 0.96 -9.76
N LEU A 262 0.06 2.13 -9.57
CA LEU A 262 0.60 3.41 -10.05
C LEU A 262 1.48 4.10 -9.00
N TRP A 263 0.96 4.29 -7.79
CA TRP A 263 1.66 5.00 -6.70
C TRP A 263 2.04 4.09 -5.53
N GLY A 264 1.82 2.77 -5.63
CA GLY A 264 2.09 1.86 -4.52
C GLY A 264 1.29 2.20 -3.25
N GLU A 265 0.19 2.94 -3.38
CA GLU A 265 -0.69 3.32 -2.28
C GLU A 265 -1.45 2.07 -1.79
N GLY A 266 -1.23 1.72 -0.52
CA GLY A 266 -1.85 0.53 0.08
C GLY A 266 -2.98 0.82 1.06
N ILE A 267 -2.99 1.98 1.70
CA ILE A 267 -3.88 2.27 2.85
C ILE A 267 -5.33 2.39 2.38
N SER A 268 -5.63 3.36 1.52
CA SER A 268 -7.00 3.57 0.99
C SER A 268 -7.53 2.31 0.30
N PHE A 269 -6.71 1.65 -0.51
CA PHE A 269 -7.10 0.43 -1.21
C PHE A 269 -7.41 -0.72 -0.27
N SER A 270 -6.63 -0.91 0.79
CA SER A 270 -6.92 -1.94 1.80
C SER A 270 -8.23 -1.67 2.55
N LEU A 271 -8.53 -0.40 2.87
CA LEU A 271 -9.81 -0.01 3.47
C LEU A 271 -10.98 -0.28 2.51
N GLY A 272 -10.85 0.11 1.25
CA GLY A 272 -11.87 -0.13 0.22
C GLY A 272 -12.10 -1.61 -0.09
N TYR A 273 -11.04 -2.43 -0.07
CA TYR A 273 -11.18 -3.90 -0.14
C TYR A 273 -11.99 -4.45 1.03
N GLY A 274 -11.78 -3.93 2.24
CA GLY A 274 -12.55 -4.32 3.42
C GLY A 274 -14.05 -4.10 3.22
N HIS A 275 -14.43 -2.96 2.64
CA HIS A 275 -15.81 -2.65 2.29
C HIS A 275 -16.39 -3.65 1.27
N ALA A 276 -15.69 -3.87 0.15
CA ALA A 276 -16.14 -4.81 -0.89
C ALA A 276 -16.25 -6.26 -0.38
N ALA A 277 -15.31 -6.68 0.47
CA ALA A 277 -15.31 -8.01 1.09
C ALA A 277 -16.48 -8.16 2.08
N ALA A 278 -16.78 -7.13 2.87
CA ALA A 278 -17.92 -7.16 3.79
C ALA A 278 -19.25 -7.38 3.04
N ASP A 279 -19.47 -6.69 1.91
CA ASP A 279 -20.66 -6.89 1.08
C ASP A 279 -20.78 -8.32 0.56
N ALA A 280 -19.68 -8.90 0.09
CA ALA A 280 -19.64 -10.28 -0.37
C ALA A 280 -19.92 -11.28 0.76
N ILE A 281 -19.36 -11.05 1.95
CA ILE A 281 -19.59 -11.87 3.15
C ILE A 281 -21.05 -11.82 3.58
N VAL A 282 -21.66 -10.62 3.62
CA VAL A 282 -23.07 -10.45 3.98
C VAL A 282 -23.98 -11.19 3.00
N ARG A 283 -23.70 -11.12 1.69
CA ARG A 283 -24.44 -11.88 0.67
C ARG A 283 -24.31 -13.38 0.89
N ALA A 284 -23.08 -13.88 1.06
CA ALA A 284 -22.81 -15.30 1.29
C ALA A 284 -23.50 -15.84 2.55
N LEU A 285 -23.54 -15.05 3.64
CA LEU A 285 -24.24 -15.43 4.87
C LEU A 285 -25.76 -15.47 4.68
N LYS A 286 -26.34 -14.60 3.85
CA LYS A 286 -27.79 -14.58 3.57
C LYS A 286 -28.23 -15.69 2.63
N SER A 287 -27.42 -16.02 1.62
CA SER A 287 -27.74 -17.06 0.64
C SER A 287 -27.23 -18.44 1.03
N GLU A 288 -26.42 -18.52 2.09
CA GLU A 288 -25.66 -19.71 2.50
C GLU A 288 -24.73 -20.27 1.40
N ASP A 289 -24.37 -19.44 0.43
CA ASP A 289 -23.42 -19.77 -0.63
C ASP A 289 -22.04 -19.16 -0.32
N PHE A 290 -21.12 -20.02 0.11
CA PHE A 290 -19.74 -19.65 0.41
C PHE A 290 -18.78 -19.93 -0.75
N SER A 291 -19.27 -20.12 -1.98
CA SER A 291 -18.42 -20.40 -3.14
C SER A 291 -17.55 -19.20 -3.53
N PHE A 292 -18.04 -17.97 -3.30
CA PHE A 292 -17.41 -16.70 -3.71
C PHE A 292 -16.99 -16.64 -5.20
N THR A 293 -17.68 -17.41 -6.04
CA THR A 293 -17.41 -17.50 -7.49
C THR A 293 -17.59 -16.16 -8.21
N THR A 294 -18.53 -15.34 -7.74
CA THR A 294 -18.83 -14.01 -8.29
C THR A 294 -18.05 -12.87 -7.63
N TYR A 295 -17.17 -13.16 -6.65
CA TYR A 295 -16.48 -12.11 -5.89
C TYR A 295 -15.57 -11.25 -6.76
N LYS A 296 -14.90 -11.85 -7.76
CA LYS A 296 -14.05 -11.10 -8.69
C LYS A 296 -14.85 -10.05 -9.46
N ASP A 297 -16.00 -10.43 -10.00
CA ASP A 297 -16.86 -9.53 -10.77
C ASP A 297 -17.48 -8.46 -9.87
N GLN A 298 -17.88 -8.83 -8.65
CA GLN A 298 -18.35 -7.89 -7.64
C GLN A 298 -17.28 -6.88 -7.25
N LEU A 299 -16.04 -7.34 -7.03
CA LEU A 299 -14.90 -6.47 -6.75
C LEU A 299 -14.64 -5.50 -7.90
N PHE A 300 -14.66 -6.00 -9.14
CA PHE A 300 -14.39 -5.16 -10.32
C PHE A 300 -15.54 -4.18 -10.56
N GLY A 301 -16.79 -4.55 -10.27
CA GLY A 301 -17.94 -3.64 -10.31
C GLY A 301 -17.99 -2.64 -9.15
N HIS A 302 -17.27 -2.89 -8.05
CA HIS A 302 -17.15 -1.98 -6.92
C HIS A 302 -16.23 -0.79 -7.27
N GLU A 303 -16.48 0.37 -6.66
CA GLU A 303 -15.69 1.59 -6.92
C GLU A 303 -14.18 1.38 -6.71
N ILE A 304 -13.82 0.52 -5.75
CA ILE A 304 -12.41 0.19 -5.50
C ILE A 304 -11.77 -0.60 -6.64
N GLY A 305 -12.49 -1.55 -7.24
CA GLY A 305 -11.98 -2.32 -8.36
C GLY A 305 -11.91 -1.49 -9.64
N GLN A 306 -12.87 -0.60 -9.86
CA GLN A 306 -12.83 0.38 -10.95
C GLN A 306 -11.61 1.29 -10.81
N GLU A 307 -11.35 1.78 -9.61
CA GLU A 307 -10.17 2.62 -9.36
C GLU A 307 -8.86 1.84 -9.51
N LEU A 308 -8.78 0.60 -9.02
CA LEU A 308 -7.61 -0.27 -9.25
C LEU A 308 -7.35 -0.55 -10.73
N MET A 309 -8.39 -0.78 -11.53
CA MET A 309 -8.30 -0.96 -12.98
C MET A 309 -7.83 0.33 -13.68
N ASN A 310 -8.36 1.48 -13.29
CA ASN A 310 -7.93 2.78 -13.78
C ASN A 310 -6.44 3.03 -13.46
N ARG A 311 -6.03 2.80 -12.20
CA ARG A 311 -4.63 2.90 -11.78
C ARG A 311 -3.73 1.95 -12.57
N LEU A 312 -4.18 0.73 -12.83
CA LEU A 312 -3.46 -0.23 -13.65
C LEU A 312 -3.23 0.30 -15.06
N GLN A 313 -4.26 0.81 -15.74
CA GLN A 313 -4.11 1.37 -17.09
C GLN A 313 -3.08 2.50 -17.14
N TRP A 314 -3.00 3.34 -16.10
CA TRP A 314 -2.00 4.40 -16.00
C TRP A 314 -0.60 3.87 -15.69
N ALA A 315 -0.48 2.93 -14.75
CA ALA A 315 0.78 2.26 -14.44
C ALA A 315 1.35 1.57 -15.68
N ASP A 316 0.48 1.00 -16.52
CA ASP A 316 0.84 0.29 -17.74
C ASP A 316 1.45 1.23 -18.77
N LYS A 317 0.89 2.42 -18.90
CA LYS A 317 1.44 3.48 -19.77
C LYS A 317 2.75 4.01 -19.20
N LEU A 318 2.82 4.23 -17.89
CA LEU A 318 3.95 4.89 -17.25
C LEU A 318 5.19 3.99 -17.12
N TYR A 319 5.01 2.74 -16.71
CA TYR A 319 6.12 1.88 -16.28
C TYR A 319 6.48 0.74 -17.24
N ARG A 320 5.57 0.28 -18.12
CA ARG A 320 5.82 -0.92 -18.93
C ARG A 320 6.60 -0.68 -20.24
N PRO A 321 6.40 0.41 -21.01
CA PRO A 321 7.12 0.59 -22.26
C PRO A 321 8.57 0.99 -21.98
N HIS A 322 9.51 0.25 -22.56
CA HIS A 322 10.95 0.48 -22.35
C HIS A 322 11.42 1.79 -23.02
N ASN A 323 10.79 2.17 -24.14
CA ASN A 323 11.10 3.40 -24.92
C ASN A 323 9.97 4.45 -24.87
N ASN A 324 9.26 4.59 -23.75
CA ASN A 324 8.18 5.58 -23.70
C ASN A 324 8.75 7.00 -23.84
N LYS A 325 8.46 7.67 -24.97
CA LYS A 325 8.81 9.06 -25.22
C LYS A 325 7.82 10.05 -24.58
N ASN A 326 6.75 9.58 -23.95
CA ASN A 326 5.67 10.44 -23.40
C ASN A 326 5.51 10.33 -21.87
N VAL A 327 6.53 9.92 -21.10
CA VAL A 327 6.44 9.76 -19.63
C VAL A 327 6.02 11.07 -18.96
N LYS A 328 6.62 12.18 -19.36
CA LYS A 328 6.32 13.52 -18.88
C LYS A 328 4.86 13.87 -19.13
N ASP A 329 4.34 13.65 -20.34
CA ASP A 329 2.94 13.96 -20.66
C ASP A 329 1.95 13.08 -19.87
N ILE A 330 2.29 11.79 -19.70
CA ILE A 330 1.50 10.88 -18.86
C ILE A 330 1.47 11.38 -17.41
N LEU A 331 2.62 11.71 -16.82
CA LEU A 331 2.70 12.24 -15.46
C LEU A 331 1.96 13.57 -15.33
N LEU A 332 2.11 14.48 -16.28
CA LEU A 332 1.38 15.75 -16.31
C LEU A 332 -0.14 15.54 -16.33
N SER A 333 -0.63 14.57 -17.12
CA SER A 333 -2.05 14.23 -17.17
C SER A 333 -2.60 13.60 -15.87
N LEU A 334 -1.71 13.04 -15.04
CA LEU A 334 -2.04 12.47 -13.74
C LEU A 334 -2.05 13.52 -12.61
N ILE A 335 -1.17 14.52 -12.69
CA ILE A 335 -0.91 15.46 -11.57
C ILE A 335 -1.55 16.83 -11.80
N LEU A 336 -1.80 17.22 -13.05
CA LEU A 336 -2.49 18.48 -13.34
C LEU A 336 -4.00 18.26 -13.33
N PRO A 337 -4.78 19.23 -12.79
CA PRO A 337 -6.24 19.20 -12.90
C PRO A 337 -6.63 19.06 -14.37
N ARG A 338 -7.59 18.16 -14.68
CA ARG A 338 -8.21 18.15 -16.00
C ARG A 338 -8.78 19.55 -16.23
N ARG A 339 -8.29 20.25 -17.26
CA ARG A 339 -8.95 21.48 -17.72
C ARG A 339 -10.34 21.06 -18.19
N ASN A 340 -11.36 21.37 -17.41
CA ASN A 340 -12.74 21.26 -17.88
C ASN A 340 -12.87 22.25 -19.05
N GLY A 341 -13.03 21.70 -20.25
CA GLY A 341 -13.41 22.44 -21.45
C GLY A 341 -14.92 22.55 -21.55
#